data_AF-A0A1F8XDA4-F1
#
_entry.id   AF-A0A1F8XDA4-F1
#
_cell.length_a   1.000
_cell.length_b   1.000
_cell.length_c   1.000
_cell.angle_alpha   90.00
_cell.angle_beta   90.00
_cell.angle_gamma   90.00
#
_symmetry.space_group_name_H-M   'P 1'
#
loop_
_entity.id
_entity.type
_entity.pdbx_description
1 polymer ?
#
loop_
_entity_poly.entity_id
_entity_poly.type
_entity_poly.pdbx_seq_one_letter_code
_entity_poly.pdbx_strand_id
1 'polypeptide(L)'
;MKSLRKVPYKIAITGTLVAVIFWVFEGTLHRLVFDADTNPGVIGILVPSDPNELWMRAFIFSLILSFSLYVQSVVMKLGSAEALLRASENRYRDIVETAEEGIWILDKANRVFFVNRKMAGMLGYSVDEVKGRHIFEFMDEEERKVCGARLEASKRGERDQYEIRLRRNDGSALWVLVSGAPYLDEAGEYAGALAMATDITGRKKSEEALSERVEELERFRKATVEREFRIKELKETVAKLEGVPAKGPEEKF
;
A
#
# COMPACT_ATOMS: atom_id res chain seq x y z
N MET A 1 14.89 -19.10 4.30
CA MET A 1 14.89 -20.59 4.28
C MET A 1 14.39 -21.08 5.65
N LYS A 2 13.41 -22.02 5.69
CA LYS A 2 12.42 -22.29 6.78
C LYS A 2 11.25 -21.28 6.71
N SER A 3 9.98 -21.63 6.50
CA SER A 3 9.18 -22.75 7.01
C SER A 3 8.04 -23.07 6.01
N LEU A 4 8.26 -24.06 5.16
CA LEU A 4 7.22 -24.79 4.42
C LEU A 4 7.01 -26.12 5.14
N ARG A 5 5.85 -26.33 5.77
CA ARG A 5 5.20 -27.63 6.08
C ARG A 5 4.19 -27.49 7.23
N LYS A 6 2.96 -27.05 6.95
CA LYS A 6 1.80 -27.24 7.84
C LYS A 6 0.50 -27.57 7.08
N VAL A 7 0.61 -28.25 5.94
CA VAL A 7 -0.54 -28.81 5.21
C VAL A 7 -0.66 -30.36 5.25
N PRO A 8 0.32 -31.18 5.73
CA PRO A 8 0.20 -32.62 5.52
C PRO A 8 -0.76 -33.33 6.48
N TYR A 9 -1.26 -32.70 7.55
CA TYR A 9 -2.01 -33.43 8.58
C TYR A 9 -3.49 -33.66 8.24
N LYS A 10 -4.17 -32.71 7.58
CA LYS A 10 -5.60 -32.83 7.28
C LYS A 10 -5.90 -33.72 6.06
N ILE A 11 -5.00 -33.75 5.08
CA ILE A 11 -5.09 -34.65 3.91
C ILE A 11 -4.69 -36.08 4.31
N ALA A 12 -3.77 -36.23 5.27
CA ALA A 12 -3.42 -37.54 5.81
C ALA A 12 -4.62 -38.21 6.49
N ILE A 13 -5.39 -37.51 7.34
CA ILE A 13 -6.50 -38.13 8.10
C ILE A 13 -7.62 -38.66 7.18
N THR A 14 -8.00 -37.91 6.15
CA THR A 14 -9.00 -38.37 5.16
C THR A 14 -8.46 -39.50 4.29
N GLY A 15 -7.16 -39.44 3.93
CA GLY A 15 -6.47 -40.55 3.27
C GLY A 15 -6.43 -41.82 4.14
N THR A 16 -6.16 -41.71 5.44
CA THR A 16 -6.13 -42.85 6.37
C THR A 16 -7.50 -43.47 6.54
N LEU A 17 -8.57 -42.67 6.61
CA LEU A 17 -9.93 -43.21 6.76
C LEU A 17 -10.35 -44.00 5.50
N VAL A 18 -10.05 -43.46 4.31
CA VAL A 18 -10.30 -44.15 3.03
C VAL A 18 -9.40 -45.37 2.88
N ALA A 19 -8.13 -45.30 3.32
CA ALA A 19 -7.20 -46.43 3.30
C ALA A 19 -7.60 -47.52 4.31
N VAL A 20 -8.16 -47.18 5.47
CA VAL A 20 -8.70 -48.15 6.43
C VAL A 20 -9.96 -48.81 5.87
N ILE A 21 -10.86 -48.05 5.24
CA ILE A 21 -12.02 -48.61 4.55
C ILE A 21 -11.57 -49.52 3.40
N PHE A 22 -10.58 -49.11 2.60
CA PHE A 22 -10.00 -49.90 1.53
C PHE A 22 -9.27 -51.14 2.05
N TRP A 23 -8.48 -51.06 3.12
CA TRP A 23 -7.76 -52.18 3.72
C TRP A 23 -8.69 -53.20 4.39
N VAL A 24 -9.76 -52.73 5.04
CA VAL A 24 -10.84 -53.61 5.52
C VAL A 24 -11.54 -54.29 4.34
N PHE A 25 -11.75 -53.59 3.23
CA PHE A 25 -12.39 -54.13 2.03
C PHE A 25 -11.48 -55.08 1.23
N GLU A 26 -10.20 -54.75 1.10
CA GLU A 26 -9.16 -55.51 0.42
C GLU A 26 -8.77 -56.76 1.22
N GLY A 27 -8.65 -56.66 2.55
CA GLY A 27 -8.47 -57.81 3.43
C GLY A 27 -9.68 -58.75 3.40
N THR A 28 -10.87 -58.19 3.18
CA THR A 28 -12.09 -58.98 2.95
C THR A 28 -12.06 -59.62 1.56
N LEU A 29 -11.65 -58.91 0.50
CA LEU A 29 -11.50 -59.39 -0.88
C LEU A 29 -10.37 -60.40 -1.10
N HIS A 30 -9.24 -60.30 -0.40
CA HIS A 30 -8.10 -61.20 -0.57
C HIS A 30 -8.37 -62.58 0.06
N ARG A 31 -9.11 -62.62 1.18
CA ARG A 31 -9.69 -63.87 1.73
C ARG A 31 -10.82 -64.44 0.85
N LEU A 32 -11.37 -63.64 -0.05
CA LEU A 32 -12.50 -63.92 -0.94
C LEU A 32 -12.05 -64.54 -2.27
N VAL A 33 -10.89 -64.12 -2.78
CA VAL A 33 -10.37 -64.51 -4.10
C VAL A 33 -9.38 -65.69 -4.01
N PHE A 34 -8.58 -65.77 -2.95
CA PHE A 34 -7.48 -66.75 -2.86
C PHE A 34 -7.76 -67.95 -1.95
N ASP A 35 -8.90 -67.99 -1.25
CA ASP A 35 -9.34 -69.14 -0.43
C ASP A 35 -10.50 -69.91 -1.11
N ALA A 36 -10.71 -69.65 -2.41
CA ALA A 36 -11.79 -70.20 -3.22
C ALA A 36 -11.71 -71.72 -3.44
N ASP A 37 -10.55 -72.34 -3.17
CA ASP A 37 -10.38 -73.79 -3.30
C ASP A 37 -10.75 -74.57 -2.03
N THR A 38 -10.96 -73.90 -0.88
CA THR A 38 -11.05 -74.61 0.41
C THR A 38 -12.44 -74.68 1.03
N ASN A 39 -13.46 -73.93 0.58
CA ASN A 39 -14.79 -74.05 1.22
C ASN A 39 -16.01 -73.58 0.39
N PRO A 40 -16.82 -74.50 -0.18
CA PRO A 40 -18.03 -74.15 -0.93
C PRO A 40 -19.15 -73.53 -0.07
N GLY A 41 -19.05 -73.55 1.27
CA GLY A 41 -19.99 -72.87 2.17
C GLY A 41 -19.81 -71.35 2.25
N VAL A 42 -18.67 -70.82 1.80
CA VAL A 42 -18.35 -69.38 1.89
C VAL A 42 -18.99 -68.59 0.73
N ILE A 43 -19.24 -69.24 -0.41
CA ILE A 43 -19.93 -68.64 -1.56
C ILE A 43 -21.38 -68.25 -1.19
N GLY A 44 -22.04 -69.04 -0.34
CA GLY A 44 -23.41 -68.77 0.13
C GLY A 44 -23.54 -67.62 1.13
N ILE A 45 -22.44 -67.17 1.74
CA ILE A 45 -22.42 -66.00 2.64
C ILE A 45 -22.24 -64.69 1.85
N LEU A 46 -21.90 -64.78 0.56
CA LEU A 46 -21.26 -63.68 -0.15
C LEU A 46 -22.01 -63.13 -1.36
N VAL A 47 -23.00 -63.85 -1.88
CA VAL A 47 -24.10 -63.24 -2.64
C VAL A 47 -25.32 -63.31 -1.74
N PRO A 48 -25.78 -62.18 -1.17
CA PRO A 48 -27.03 -62.16 -0.42
C PRO A 48 -28.10 -62.88 -1.23
N SER A 49 -28.73 -63.90 -0.64
CA SER A 49 -29.82 -64.62 -1.29
C SER A 49 -31.02 -63.68 -1.56
N ASP A 50 -31.06 -62.55 -0.85
CA ASP A 50 -32.01 -61.46 -1.01
C ASP A 50 -31.39 -60.29 -1.81
N PRO A 51 -31.90 -59.98 -3.01
CA PRO A 51 -31.50 -58.83 -3.81
C PRO A 51 -31.49 -57.49 -3.05
N ASN A 52 -32.31 -57.33 -2.02
CA ASN A 52 -32.44 -56.08 -1.27
C ASN A 52 -31.16 -55.70 -0.49
N GLU A 53 -30.36 -56.68 -0.05
CA GLU A 53 -29.13 -56.42 0.71
C GLU A 53 -28.01 -55.89 -0.20
N LEU A 54 -27.90 -56.41 -1.44
CA LEU A 54 -26.97 -55.90 -2.46
C LEU A 54 -27.30 -54.44 -2.82
N TRP A 55 -28.58 -54.13 -3.02
CA TRP A 55 -29.03 -52.77 -3.31
C TRP A 55 -28.74 -51.81 -2.15
N MET A 56 -28.95 -52.25 -0.91
CA MET A 56 -28.65 -51.44 0.27
C MET A 56 -27.16 -51.15 0.43
N ARG A 57 -26.28 -52.15 0.19
CA ARG A 57 -24.82 -51.95 0.23
C ARG A 57 -24.33 -51.02 -0.87
N ALA A 58 -24.84 -51.16 -2.09
CA ALA A 58 -24.52 -50.27 -3.21
C ALA A 58 -24.99 -48.83 -2.93
N PHE A 59 -26.15 -48.67 -2.31
CA PHE A 59 -26.69 -47.37 -1.91
C PHE A 59 -25.82 -46.67 -0.84
N ILE A 60 -25.41 -47.40 0.20
CA ILE A 60 -24.51 -46.87 1.25
C ILE A 60 -23.16 -46.45 0.64
N PHE A 61 -22.59 -47.26 -0.25
CA PHE A 61 -21.34 -46.92 -0.92
C PHE A 61 -21.46 -45.65 -1.78
N SER A 62 -22.54 -45.54 -2.55
CA SER A 62 -22.84 -44.35 -3.35
C SER A 62 -22.97 -43.10 -2.49
N LEU A 63 -23.63 -43.19 -1.33
CA LEU A 63 -23.73 -42.08 -0.37
C LEU A 63 -22.38 -41.67 0.21
N ILE A 64 -21.55 -42.63 0.63
CA ILE A 64 -20.22 -42.34 1.18
C ILE A 64 -19.32 -41.70 0.11
N LEU A 65 -19.35 -42.23 -1.12
CA LEU A 65 -18.57 -41.69 -2.23
C LEU A 65 -19.02 -40.28 -2.60
N SER A 66 -20.33 -40.06 -2.71
CA SER A 66 -20.92 -38.75 -2.95
C SER A 66 -20.53 -37.74 -1.87
N PHE A 67 -20.61 -38.14 -0.59
CA PHE A 67 -20.18 -37.31 0.54
C PHE A 67 -18.68 -37.01 0.51
N SER A 68 -17.84 -37.99 0.20
CA SER A 68 -16.39 -37.81 0.08
C SER A 68 -16.03 -36.81 -1.02
N LEU A 69 -16.64 -36.94 -2.20
CA LEU A 69 -16.45 -36.00 -3.32
C LEU A 69 -16.94 -34.60 -2.97
N TYR A 70 -18.07 -34.49 -2.27
CA TYR A 70 -18.59 -33.23 -1.77
C TYR A 70 -17.60 -32.55 -0.81
N VAL A 71 -17.08 -33.28 0.17
CA VAL A 71 -16.10 -32.76 1.13
C VAL A 71 -14.83 -32.30 0.41
N GLN A 72 -14.32 -33.07 -0.55
CA GLN A 72 -13.17 -32.65 -1.36
C GLN A 72 -13.44 -31.36 -2.15
N SER A 73 -14.62 -31.24 -2.75
CA SER A 73 -15.04 -30.04 -3.48
C SER A 73 -15.08 -28.81 -2.57
N VAL A 74 -15.64 -28.93 -1.36
CA VAL A 74 -15.69 -27.84 -0.38
C VAL A 74 -14.29 -27.43 0.07
N VAL A 75 -13.42 -28.40 0.40
CA VAL A 75 -12.04 -28.12 0.83
C VAL A 75 -11.24 -27.42 -0.28
N MET A 76 -11.39 -27.86 -1.53
CA MET A 76 -10.72 -27.25 -2.67
C MET A 76 -11.18 -25.80 -2.90
N LYS A 77 -12.49 -25.54 -2.83
CA LYS A 77 -13.06 -24.18 -2.95
C LYS A 77 -12.58 -23.25 -1.84
N LEU A 78 -12.52 -23.74 -0.60
CA LEU A 78 -12.05 -22.94 0.52
C LEU A 78 -10.56 -22.60 0.38
N GLY A 79 -9.74 -23.58 0.00
CA GLY A 79 -8.31 -23.38 -0.22
C GLY A 79 -8.01 -22.42 -1.38
N SER A 80 -8.78 -22.48 -2.48
CA SER A 80 -8.61 -21.56 -3.59
C SER A 80 -9.06 -20.13 -3.25
N ALA A 81 -10.16 -19.97 -2.51
CA ALA A 81 -10.61 -18.67 -2.04
C ALA A 81 -9.59 -18.01 -1.09
N GLU A 82 -9.02 -18.77 -0.16
CA GLU A 82 -7.98 -18.28 0.76
C GLU A 82 -6.69 -17.91 0.01
N ALA A 83 -6.31 -18.70 -1.00
CA ALA A 83 -5.14 -18.42 -1.83
C ALA A 83 -5.34 -17.16 -2.69
N LEU A 84 -6.54 -16.98 -3.28
CA LEU A 84 -6.90 -15.78 -4.03
C LEU A 84 -6.91 -14.54 -3.15
N LEU A 85 -7.49 -14.63 -1.94
CA LEU A 85 -7.49 -13.53 -0.98
C LEU A 85 -6.07 -13.14 -0.60
N ARG A 86 -5.22 -14.10 -0.23
CA ARG A 86 -3.81 -13.84 0.09
C ARG A 86 -3.03 -13.25 -1.08
N ALA A 87 -3.24 -13.74 -2.29
CA ALA A 87 -2.59 -13.20 -3.48
C ALA A 87 -3.01 -11.74 -3.74
N SER A 88 -4.28 -11.43 -3.52
CA SER A 88 -4.82 -10.08 -3.60
C SER A 88 -4.22 -9.16 -2.53
N GLU A 89 -4.23 -9.58 -1.26
CA GLU A 89 -3.65 -8.82 -0.13
C GLU A 89 -2.16 -8.54 -0.33
N ASN A 90 -1.38 -9.53 -0.78
CA ASN A 90 0.03 -9.35 -1.07
C ASN A 90 0.24 -8.36 -2.21
N ARG A 91 -0.55 -8.46 -3.28
CA ARG A 91 -0.48 -7.50 -4.39
C ARG A 91 -0.77 -6.08 -3.92
N TYR A 92 -1.82 -5.87 -3.12
CA TYR A 92 -2.13 -4.55 -2.58
C TYR A 92 -1.03 -4.03 -1.66
N ARG A 93 -0.49 -4.90 -0.79
CA ARG A 93 0.65 -4.56 0.07
C ARG A 93 1.86 -4.13 -0.75
N ASP A 94 2.21 -4.87 -1.78
CA ASP A 94 3.36 -4.55 -2.65
C ASP A 94 3.15 -3.21 -3.35
N ILE A 95 1.95 -2.92 -3.86
CA ILE A 95 1.62 -1.62 -4.47
C ILE A 95 1.80 -0.48 -3.46
N VAL A 96 1.27 -0.63 -2.24
CA VAL A 96 1.33 0.41 -1.20
C VAL A 96 2.75 0.63 -0.67
N GLU A 97 3.56 -0.43 -0.56
CA GLU A 97 4.93 -0.37 -0.05
C GLU A 97 5.96 0.06 -1.12
N THR A 98 5.67 -0.14 -2.40
CA THR A 98 6.52 0.32 -3.52
C THR A 98 6.16 1.71 -4.03
N ALA A 99 5.05 2.30 -3.56
CA ALA A 99 4.69 3.67 -3.86
C ALA A 99 5.79 4.65 -3.42
N GLU A 100 6.13 5.60 -4.29
CA GLU A 100 7.04 6.70 -3.95
C GLU A 100 6.37 7.73 -3.03
N GLU A 101 5.04 7.68 -2.92
CA GLU A 101 4.26 8.52 -2.03
C GLU A 101 4.13 7.89 -0.63
N GLY A 102 4.13 8.76 0.37
CA GLY A 102 3.73 8.37 1.72
C GLY A 102 2.22 8.15 1.76
N ILE A 103 1.78 7.05 2.35
CA ILE A 103 0.37 6.74 2.50
C ILE A 103 0.08 6.57 3.98
N TRP A 104 -0.94 7.25 4.48
CA TRP A 104 -1.51 7.00 5.80
C TRP A 104 -3.03 6.99 5.78
N ILE A 105 -3.62 6.24 6.69
CA ILE A 105 -5.05 6.23 6.95
C ILE A 105 -5.23 6.65 8.40
N LEU A 106 -6.10 7.61 8.61
CA LEU A 106 -6.50 8.10 9.91
C LEU A 106 -7.84 7.48 10.31
N ASP A 107 -8.05 7.27 11.61
CA ASP A 107 -9.35 6.92 12.16
C ASP A 107 -10.24 8.17 12.39
N LYS A 108 -11.46 7.96 12.92
CA LYS A 108 -12.40 9.05 13.26
C LYS A 108 -11.86 10.04 14.30
N ALA A 109 -10.86 9.63 15.08
CA ALA A 109 -10.18 10.43 16.09
C ALA A 109 -8.87 11.05 15.56
N ASN A 110 -8.64 11.03 14.25
CA ASN A 110 -7.44 11.54 13.58
C ASN A 110 -6.14 10.89 14.08
N ARG A 111 -6.21 9.64 14.54
CA ARG A 111 -5.04 8.82 14.87
C ARG A 111 -4.65 7.98 13.67
N VAL A 112 -3.35 7.75 13.52
CA VAL A 112 -2.82 6.97 12.40
C VAL A 112 -3.20 5.50 12.57
N PHE A 113 -4.18 5.03 11.79
CA PHE A 113 -4.59 3.63 11.73
C PHE A 113 -3.62 2.79 10.89
N PHE A 114 -3.17 3.34 9.76
CA PHE A 114 -2.22 2.69 8.85
C PHE A 114 -1.21 3.72 8.34
N VAL A 115 0.02 3.27 8.09
CA VAL A 115 1.07 4.06 7.46
C VAL A 115 2.01 3.14 6.68
N ASN A 116 2.36 3.49 5.45
CA ASN A 116 3.33 2.72 4.67
C ASN A 116 4.77 3.04 5.11
N ARG A 117 5.73 2.17 4.75
CA ARG A 117 7.13 2.36 5.12
C ARG A 117 7.71 3.67 4.57
N LYS A 118 7.27 4.09 3.38
CA LYS A 118 7.72 5.35 2.76
C LYS A 118 7.36 6.56 3.61
N MET A 119 6.13 6.69 4.08
CA MET A 119 5.70 7.81 4.93
C MET A 119 6.45 7.85 6.25
N ALA A 120 6.56 6.69 6.92
CA ALA A 120 7.31 6.59 8.17
C ALA A 120 8.77 7.03 7.97
N GLY A 121 9.42 6.54 6.90
CA GLY A 121 10.77 6.92 6.53
C GLY A 121 10.94 8.41 6.20
N MET A 122 9.97 9.03 5.53
CA MET A 122 10.01 10.48 5.25
C MET A 122 9.93 11.33 6.52
N LEU A 123 9.16 10.89 7.52
CA LEU A 123 9.08 11.52 8.84
C LEU A 123 10.28 11.18 9.75
N GLY A 124 11.09 10.19 9.39
CA GLY A 124 12.21 9.70 10.19
C GLY A 124 11.83 8.73 11.31
N TYR A 125 10.60 8.22 11.33
CA TYR A 125 10.13 7.28 12.36
C TYR A 125 10.01 5.86 11.79
N SER A 126 9.90 4.87 12.68
CA SER A 126 9.42 3.54 12.32
C SER A 126 7.89 3.52 12.18
N VAL A 127 7.36 2.54 11.45
CA VAL A 127 5.91 2.36 11.27
C VAL A 127 5.20 2.20 12.62
N ASP A 128 5.80 1.45 13.55
CA ASP A 128 5.22 1.18 14.87
C ASP A 128 5.21 2.43 15.77
N GLU A 129 6.19 3.33 15.61
CA GLU A 129 6.19 4.60 16.34
C GLU A 129 5.13 5.57 15.81
N VAL A 130 4.83 5.56 14.51
CA VAL A 130 3.84 6.47 13.93
C VAL A 130 2.42 5.97 14.17
N LYS A 131 2.20 4.65 14.10
CA LYS A 131 0.88 4.04 14.25
C LYS A 131 0.28 4.35 15.63
N GLY A 132 -0.99 4.76 15.65
CA GLY A 132 -1.76 5.10 16.85
C GLY A 132 -1.53 6.52 17.40
N ARG A 133 -0.47 7.22 16.95
CA ARG A 133 -0.23 8.62 17.31
C ARG A 133 -1.24 9.54 16.64
N HIS A 134 -1.48 10.69 17.26
CA HIS A 134 -2.38 11.68 16.72
C HIS A 134 -1.68 12.47 15.59
N ILE A 135 -2.39 12.72 14.49
CA ILE A 135 -1.81 13.35 13.30
C ILE A 135 -1.14 14.71 13.59
N PHE A 136 -1.77 15.51 14.44
CA PHE A 136 -1.29 16.82 14.89
C PHE A 136 0.03 16.80 15.69
N GLU A 137 0.56 15.64 16.08
CA GLU A 137 1.87 15.55 16.73
C GLU A 137 3.03 15.78 15.74
N PHE A 138 2.79 15.55 14.45
CA PHE A 138 3.78 15.66 13.38
C PHE A 138 3.80 17.04 12.71
N MET A 139 3.15 18.04 13.29
CA MET A 139 3.04 19.38 12.69
C MET A 139 3.02 20.47 13.76
N ASP A 140 3.35 21.69 13.33
CA ASP A 140 3.33 22.88 14.19
C ASP A 140 1.90 23.46 14.29
N GLU A 141 1.69 24.38 15.24
CA GLU A 141 0.35 24.86 15.59
C GLU A 141 -0.39 25.55 14.43
N GLU A 142 0.32 26.25 13.55
CA GLU A 142 -0.27 26.85 12.34
C GLU A 142 -0.81 25.78 11.39
N GLU A 143 -0.01 24.72 11.19
CA GLU A 143 -0.33 23.62 10.28
C GLU A 143 -1.42 22.69 10.84
N ARG A 144 -1.56 22.61 12.17
CA ARG A 144 -2.69 21.93 12.81
C ARG A 144 -4.03 22.53 12.41
N LYS A 145 -4.11 23.86 12.32
CA LYS A 145 -5.35 24.55 11.95
C LYS A 145 -5.72 24.26 10.50
N VAL A 146 -4.73 24.32 9.60
CA VAL A 146 -4.91 24.00 8.18
C VAL A 146 -5.35 22.54 8.02
N CYS A 147 -4.62 21.61 8.62
CA CYS A 147 -4.94 20.18 8.55
C CYS A 147 -6.32 19.88 9.17
N GLY A 148 -6.63 20.47 10.32
CA GLY A 148 -7.93 20.29 10.98
C GLY A 148 -9.11 20.72 10.09
N ALA A 149 -9.02 21.88 9.43
CA ALA A 149 -10.06 22.35 8.52
C ALA A 149 -10.26 21.38 7.34
N ARG A 150 -9.18 20.80 6.80
CA ARG A 150 -9.23 19.84 5.69
C ARG A 150 -9.78 18.48 6.13
N LEU A 151 -9.48 18.03 7.35
CA LEU A 151 -10.08 16.82 7.92
C LEU A 151 -11.59 16.99 8.13
N GLU A 152 -12.04 18.16 8.57
CA GLU A 152 -13.48 18.47 8.65
C GLU A 152 -14.14 18.53 7.26
N ALA A 153 -13.44 19.00 6.23
CA ALA A 153 -13.91 18.93 4.84
C ALA A 153 -14.02 17.47 4.35
N SER A 154 -13.02 16.65 4.67
CA SER A 154 -13.04 15.21 4.35
C SER A 154 -14.23 14.49 4.98
N LYS A 155 -14.64 14.84 6.22
CA LYS A 155 -15.86 14.32 6.85
C LYS A 155 -17.14 14.60 6.06
N ARG A 156 -17.17 15.69 5.29
CA ARG A 156 -18.29 16.03 4.39
C ARG A 156 -18.20 15.34 3.02
N GLY A 157 -17.21 14.47 2.83
CA GLY A 157 -16.99 13.74 1.59
C GLY A 157 -16.10 14.48 0.58
N GLU A 158 -15.56 15.64 0.94
CA GLU A 158 -14.73 16.45 0.04
C GLU A 158 -13.35 15.82 -0.14
N ARG A 159 -12.83 15.90 -1.37
CA ARG A 159 -11.45 15.53 -1.72
C ARG A 159 -10.68 16.80 -2.03
N ASP A 160 -9.44 16.85 -1.58
CA ASP A 160 -8.67 18.07 -1.69
C ASP A 160 -7.17 17.79 -1.78
N GLN A 161 -6.44 18.77 -2.29
CA GLN A 161 -4.99 18.76 -2.38
C GLN A 161 -4.41 20.06 -1.83
N TYR A 162 -3.47 19.94 -0.91
CA TYR A 162 -2.86 21.10 -0.26
C TYR A 162 -1.41 20.81 0.16
N GLU A 163 -0.60 21.86 0.20
CA GLU A 163 0.76 21.78 0.73
C GLU A 163 0.74 22.02 2.23
N ILE A 164 1.50 21.23 2.98
CA ILE A 164 1.64 21.36 4.42
C ILE A 164 3.08 21.03 4.84
N ARG A 165 3.54 21.70 5.89
CA ARG A 165 4.81 21.39 6.54
C ARG A 165 4.62 20.44 7.71
N LEU A 166 5.27 19.29 7.62
CA LEU A 166 5.39 18.32 8.72
C LEU A 166 6.75 18.46 9.40
N ARG A 167 6.83 17.99 10.63
CA ARG A 167 8.04 17.95 11.46
C ARG A 167 8.55 16.53 11.57
N ARG A 168 9.78 16.31 11.10
CA ARG A 168 10.49 15.03 11.24
C ARG A 168 10.90 14.77 12.70
N ASN A 169 11.32 13.54 12.99
CA ASN A 169 11.84 13.17 14.32
C ASN A 169 13.07 13.98 14.75
N ASP A 170 13.93 14.37 13.79
CA ASP A 170 15.13 15.18 13.98
C ASP A 170 14.82 16.69 14.12
N GLY A 171 13.54 17.07 14.05
CA GLY A 171 13.08 18.46 14.11
C GLY A 171 13.13 19.21 12.78
N SER A 172 13.66 18.61 11.71
CA SER A 172 13.70 19.25 10.39
C SER A 172 12.31 19.32 9.75
N ALA A 173 12.12 20.33 8.89
CA ALA A 173 10.89 20.51 8.13
C ALA A 173 10.83 19.56 6.92
N LEU A 174 9.70 18.88 6.78
CA LEU A 174 9.31 18.08 5.63
C LEU A 174 8.14 18.78 4.93
N TRP A 175 8.37 19.27 3.72
CA TRP A 175 7.28 19.81 2.90
C TRP A 175 6.62 18.70 2.12
N VAL A 176 5.31 18.53 2.27
CA VAL A 176 4.54 17.54 1.55
C VAL A 176 3.35 18.14 0.84
N LEU A 177 3.09 17.66 -0.36
CA LEU A 177 1.82 17.83 -1.05
C LEU A 177 0.89 16.69 -0.61
N VAL A 178 -0.17 17.03 0.10
CA VAL A 178 -1.13 16.07 0.62
C VAL A 178 -2.35 16.01 -0.30
N SER A 179 -2.69 14.82 -0.77
CA SER A 179 -3.95 14.51 -1.44
C SER A 179 -4.83 13.73 -0.47
N GLY A 180 -5.90 14.34 0.02
CA GLY A 180 -6.80 13.79 1.03
C GLY A 180 -8.15 13.35 0.47
N ALA A 181 -8.67 12.23 0.98
CA ALA A 181 -9.99 11.72 0.65
C ALA A 181 -10.67 11.08 1.89
N PRO A 182 -12.02 11.09 1.96
CA PRO A 182 -12.74 10.35 2.99
C PRO A 182 -12.41 8.84 2.90
N TYR A 183 -12.14 8.23 4.05
CA TYR A 183 -12.08 6.78 4.20
C TYR A 183 -13.42 6.31 4.74
N LEU A 184 -14.11 5.48 3.96
CA LEU A 184 -15.44 4.96 4.29
C LEU A 184 -15.36 3.49 4.70
N ASP A 185 -16.22 3.07 5.62
CA ASP A 185 -16.38 1.66 5.97
C ASP A 185 -17.26 0.90 4.96
N GLU A 186 -17.49 -0.39 5.20
CA GLU A 186 -18.31 -1.25 4.34
C GLU A 186 -19.79 -0.78 4.25
N ALA A 187 -20.26 0.00 5.22
CA ALA A 187 -21.60 0.59 5.21
C ALA A 187 -21.66 1.93 4.45
N GLY A 188 -20.52 2.44 3.98
CA GLY A 188 -20.41 3.74 3.33
C GLY A 188 -20.33 4.91 4.32
N GLU A 189 -20.18 4.63 5.62
CA GLU A 189 -20.08 5.64 6.66
C GLU A 189 -18.65 6.11 6.83
N TYR A 190 -18.48 7.36 7.27
CA TYR A 190 -17.15 7.93 7.50
C TYR A 190 -16.40 7.16 8.59
N ALA A 191 -15.32 6.48 8.19
CA ALA A 191 -14.40 5.71 9.04
C ALA A 191 -13.13 6.50 9.40
N GLY A 192 -12.81 7.53 8.63
CA GLY A 192 -11.65 8.40 8.85
C GLY A 192 -11.19 9.06 7.55
N ALA A 193 -9.90 9.34 7.41
CA ALA A 193 -9.35 9.98 6.21
C ALA A 193 -8.17 9.18 5.64
N LEU A 194 -8.17 8.96 4.33
CA LEU A 194 -7.02 8.48 3.58
C LEU A 194 -6.27 9.69 3.06
N ALA A 195 -4.95 9.72 3.25
CA ALA A 195 -4.13 10.74 2.64
C ALA A 195 -2.85 10.16 2.03
N MET A 196 -2.51 10.70 0.87
CA MET A 196 -1.25 10.44 0.17
C MET A 196 -0.40 11.71 0.25
N ALA A 197 0.89 11.55 0.53
CA ALA A 197 1.83 12.63 0.78
C ALA A 197 3.04 12.48 -0.15
N THR A 198 3.23 13.44 -1.04
CA THR A 198 4.39 13.53 -1.92
C THR A 198 5.42 14.48 -1.30
N ASP A 199 6.66 14.04 -1.12
CA ASP A 199 7.74 14.92 -0.64
C ASP A 199 8.09 15.96 -1.71
N ILE A 200 7.84 17.22 -1.40
CA ILE A 200 8.16 18.38 -2.26
C ILE A 200 9.28 19.24 -1.66
N THR A 201 9.98 18.75 -0.64
CA THR A 201 11.07 19.48 0.04
C THR A 201 12.17 19.86 -0.95
N GLY A 202 12.55 18.95 -1.85
CA GLY A 202 13.56 19.24 -2.88
C GLY A 202 13.10 20.32 -3.86
N ARG A 203 11.80 20.31 -4.22
CA ARG A 203 11.19 21.33 -5.08
C ARG A 203 11.21 22.70 -4.40
N LYS A 204 10.75 22.78 -3.15
CA LYS A 204 10.74 24.02 -2.35
C LYS A 204 12.14 24.60 -2.17
N LYS A 205 13.14 23.79 -1.83
CA LYS A 205 14.54 24.25 -1.72
C LYS A 205 15.09 24.80 -3.04
N SER A 206 14.69 24.21 -4.17
CA SER A 206 15.11 24.68 -5.49
C SER A 206 14.41 25.99 -5.87
N GLU A 207 13.12 26.12 -5.53
CA GLU A 207 12.34 27.36 -5.70
C GLU A 207 12.92 28.50 -4.85
N GLU A 208 13.25 28.24 -3.59
CA GLU A 208 13.87 29.22 -2.67
C GLU A 208 15.23 29.68 -3.20
N ALA A 209 16.12 28.76 -3.56
CA ALA A 209 17.44 29.10 -4.11
C ALA A 209 17.35 29.89 -5.42
N LEU A 210 16.34 29.62 -6.26
CA LEU A 210 16.10 30.41 -7.47
C LEU A 210 15.62 31.82 -7.12
N SER A 211 14.69 31.94 -6.16
CA SER A 211 14.17 33.23 -5.69
C SER A 211 15.29 34.12 -5.15
N GLU A 212 16.17 33.57 -4.30
CA GLU A 212 17.31 34.30 -3.74
C GLU A 212 18.25 34.83 -4.84
N ARG A 213 18.55 34.00 -5.86
CA ARG A 213 19.37 34.41 -7.01
C ARG A 213 18.70 35.51 -7.83
N VAL A 214 17.38 35.45 -8.03
CA VAL A 214 16.63 36.50 -8.73
C VAL A 214 16.70 37.82 -7.96
N GLU A 215 16.53 37.79 -6.64
CA GLU A 215 16.65 38.98 -5.80
C GLU A 215 18.07 39.56 -5.77
N GLU A 216 19.09 38.71 -5.77
CA GLU A 216 20.48 39.15 -5.89
C GLU A 216 20.75 39.81 -7.24
N LEU A 217 20.29 39.20 -8.34
CA LEU A 217 20.42 39.76 -9.68
C LEU A 217 19.70 41.10 -9.81
N GLU A 218 18.50 41.25 -9.25
CA GLU A 218 17.78 42.51 -9.26
C GLU A 218 18.48 43.60 -8.44
N ARG A 219 19.09 43.26 -7.30
CA ARG A 219 19.94 44.19 -6.53
C ARG A 219 21.17 44.62 -7.31
N PHE A 220 21.87 43.66 -7.92
CA PHE A 220 23.05 43.94 -8.74
C PHE A 220 22.72 44.80 -9.97
N ARG A 221 21.59 44.51 -10.63
CA ARG A 221 21.10 45.29 -11.78
C ARG A 221 20.83 46.74 -11.39
N LYS A 222 20.10 46.97 -10.28
CA LYS A 222 19.83 48.33 -9.78
C LYS A 222 21.12 49.10 -9.47
N ALA A 223 22.06 48.47 -8.76
CA ALA A 223 23.35 49.09 -8.45
C ALA A 223 24.18 49.42 -9.71
N THR A 224 24.11 48.57 -10.74
CA THR A 224 24.82 48.78 -12.01
C THR A 224 24.24 49.98 -12.78
N VAL A 225 22.92 50.07 -12.88
CA VAL A 225 22.24 51.21 -13.52
C VAL A 225 22.55 52.52 -12.78
N GLU A 226 22.52 52.52 -11.45
CA GLU A 226 22.91 53.69 -10.65
C GLU A 226 24.37 54.10 -10.87
N ARG A 227 25.28 53.12 -10.97
CA ARG A 227 26.70 53.37 -11.25
C ARG A 227 26.89 53.97 -12.64
N GLU A 228 26.22 53.45 -13.65
CA GLU A 228 26.29 53.97 -15.02
C GLU A 228 25.75 55.39 -15.10
N PHE A 229 24.64 55.68 -14.43
CA PHE A 229 24.08 57.02 -14.34
C PHE A 229 25.07 58.00 -13.68
N ARG A 230 25.64 57.62 -12.53
CA ARG A 230 26.62 58.44 -11.81
C ARG A 230 27.89 58.68 -12.63
N ILE A 231 28.37 57.67 -13.37
CA ILE A 231 29.52 57.82 -14.28
C ILE A 231 29.21 58.81 -15.40
N LYS A 232 28.00 58.76 -15.98
CA LYS A 232 27.61 59.69 -17.05
C LYS A 232 27.58 61.13 -16.53
N GLU A 233 27.00 61.36 -15.36
CA GLU A 233 26.94 62.67 -14.70
C GLU A 233 28.34 63.21 -14.33
N LEU A 234 29.22 62.34 -13.83
CA LEU A 234 30.63 62.67 -13.57
C LEU A 234 31.37 63.07 -14.85
N LYS A 235 31.15 62.38 -15.97
CA LYS A 235 31.77 62.76 -17.26
C LYS A 235 31.28 64.12 -17.74
N GLU A 236 30.00 64.41 -17.60
CA GLU A 236 29.43 65.71 -17.99
C GLU A 236 29.96 66.86 -17.13
N THR A 237 30.15 66.63 -15.82
CA THR A 237 30.70 67.65 -14.91
C THR A 237 32.19 67.87 -15.12
N VAL A 238 32.98 66.82 -15.33
CA VAL A 238 34.42 66.94 -15.67
C VAL A 238 34.60 67.70 -16.99
N ALA A 239 33.82 67.39 -18.02
CA ALA A 239 33.89 68.09 -19.30
C ALA A 239 33.58 69.60 -19.18
N LYS A 240 32.68 69.99 -18.27
CA LYS A 240 32.40 71.41 -17.98
C LYS A 240 33.53 72.11 -17.20
N LEU A 241 34.20 71.40 -16.29
CA LEU A 241 35.27 71.95 -15.44
C LEU A 241 36.61 72.06 -16.16
N GLU A 242 36.93 71.13 -17.06
CA GLU A 242 38.21 71.12 -17.78
C GLU A 242 38.32 72.20 -18.87
N GLY A 243 37.24 72.92 -19.19
CA GLY A 243 37.29 73.99 -20.19
C GLY A 243 37.76 73.53 -21.57
N VAL A 244 37.67 72.22 -21.86
CA VAL A 244 38.01 71.67 -23.17
C VAL A 244 36.84 71.97 -24.10
N PRO A 245 37.01 72.81 -25.14
CA PRO A 245 35.97 73.01 -26.13
C PRO A 245 35.66 71.65 -26.75
N ALA A 246 34.37 71.31 -26.81
CA ALA A 246 33.86 70.17 -27.55
C ALA A 246 34.56 70.15 -28.91
N LYS A 247 35.38 69.11 -29.19
CA LYS A 247 35.91 68.90 -30.53
C LYS A 247 34.70 68.90 -31.46
N GLY A 248 34.69 69.91 -32.33
CA GLY A 248 33.66 70.12 -33.33
C GLY A 248 33.53 68.91 -34.27
N PRO A 249 32.45 68.89 -35.06
CA PRO A 249 32.07 67.75 -35.87
C PRO A 249 33.23 67.31 -36.77
N GLU A 250 33.58 66.02 -36.73
CA GLU A 250 34.39 65.40 -37.77
C GLU A 250 33.58 65.46 -39.07
N GLU A 251 33.88 66.46 -39.91
CA GLU A 251 33.50 66.49 -41.30
C GLU A 251 34.27 65.40 -42.06
N LYS A 252 33.49 64.53 -42.71
CA LYS A 252 33.70 63.87 -44.01
C LYS A 252 35.15 63.68 -44.47
N PHE A 253 35.54 62.41 -44.69
CA PHE A 253 35.99 61.91 -45.99
C PHE A 253 35.61 60.43 -46.14
#